data_AF-A0A943UI67-F1
#
_entry.id   AF-A0A943UI67-F1
#
_cell.length_a   1.000
_cell.length_b   1.000
_cell.length_c   1.000
_cell.angle_alpha   90.00
_cell.angle_beta   90.00
_cell.angle_gamma   90.00
#
_symmetry.space_group_name_H-M   'P 1'
#
loop_
_entity.id
_entity.type
_entity.pdbx_description
1 polymer ?
#
loop_
_entity_poly.entity_id
_entity_poly.type
_entity_poly.pdbx_seq_one_letter_code
_entity_poly.pdbx_strand_id
1 'polypeptide(L)' 'MEAISETRTTIERGQIAQKLESGYRVCPFAGSYVTAPIPALFGAAYDVGENVYFFYFDDGKGAILAAFD' A
#
# COMPACT_ATOMS: atom_id res chain seq x y z
N MET A 1 11.50 29.56 -10.43
CA MET A 1 11.97 28.20 -10.73
C MET A 1 11.06 27.27 -9.97
N GLU A 2 10.03 26.73 -10.62
CA GLU A 2 9.14 25.76 -9.96
C GLU A 2 9.92 24.48 -9.74
N ALA A 3 10.14 24.12 -8.48
CA ALA A 3 10.65 22.80 -8.15
C ALA A 3 9.55 21.79 -8.49
N ILE A 4 9.74 21.04 -9.57
CA ILE A 4 8.95 19.85 -9.84
C ILE A 4 9.32 18.86 -8.74
N SER A 5 8.46 18.70 -7.74
CA SER A 5 8.63 17.71 -6.69
C SER A 5 8.40 16.33 -7.30
N GLU A 6 9.46 15.66 -7.73
CA GLU A 6 9.39 14.28 -8.20
C GLU A 6 9.23 13.34 -7.00
N THR A 7 7.99 13.12 -6.54
CA THR A 7 7.69 11.99 -5.65
C THR A 7 7.65 10.70 -6.48
N ARG A 8 8.80 10.05 -6.63
CA ARG A 8 8.90 8.73 -7.26
C ARG A 8 8.55 7.65 -6.23
N THR A 9 7.46 6.93 -6.46
CA THR A 9 7.20 5.63 -5.81
C THR A 9 7.11 4.54 -6.87
N THR A 10 7.28 3.30 -6.46
CA THR A 10 7.12 2.12 -7.32
C THR A 10 5.90 1.31 -6.87
N ILE A 11 5.37 0.49 -7.78
CA ILE A 11 4.43 -0.56 -7.37
C ILE A 11 5.23 -1.66 -6.68
N GLU A 12 4.88 -1.94 -5.43
CA GLU A 12 5.45 -2.98 -4.59
C GLU A 12 4.49 -4.17 -4.45
N ARG A 13 5.02 -5.29 -3.97
CA ARG A 13 4.27 -6.49 -3.57
C ARG A 13 4.41 -6.69 -2.07
N GLY A 14 3.32 -7.07 -1.43
CA GLY A 14 3.29 -7.35 0.00
C GLY A 14 2.09 -8.18 0.40
N GLN A 15 1.88 -8.27 1.71
CA GLN A 15 0.76 -9.01 2.31
C GLN A 15 -0.04 -8.11 3.26
N ILE A 16 -1.36 -8.25 3.26
CA ILE A 16 -2.22 -7.56 4.22
C ILE A 16 -1.87 -8.03 5.63
N ALA A 17 -1.33 -7.12 6.44
CA ALA A 17 -0.95 -7.38 7.83
C ALA A 17 -2.10 -7.07 8.80
N GLN A 18 -2.93 -6.07 8.50
CA GLN A 18 -4.04 -5.67 9.36
C GLN A 18 -5.17 -5.01 8.56
N LYS A 19 -6.42 -5.28 8.97
CA LYS A 19 -7.64 -4.62 8.49
C LYS A 19 -8.18 -3.69 9.58
N LEU A 20 -8.45 -2.43 9.22
CA LEU A 20 -8.93 -1.37 10.10
C LEU A 20 -10.11 -0.67 9.44
N GLU A 21 -10.91 0.08 10.21
CA GLU A 21 -11.99 0.90 9.66
C GLU A 21 -11.49 1.94 8.65
N SER A 22 -10.26 2.44 8.83
CA SER A 22 -9.63 3.45 7.97
C SER A 22 -8.88 2.89 6.76
N GLY A 23 -8.85 1.56 6.58
CA GLY A 23 -8.15 0.90 5.48
C GLY A 23 -7.30 -0.28 5.93
N TYR A 24 -6.18 -0.51 5.23
CA TYR A 24 -5.37 -1.70 5.40
C TYR A 24 -3.92 -1.35 5.67
N ARG A 25 -3.26 -2.12 6.52
CA ARG A 25 -1.80 -2.09 6.65
C ARG A 25 -1.20 -3.22 5.85
N VAL A 26 -0.18 -2.92 5.05
CA VAL A 26 0.52 -3.88 4.19
C VAL A 26 1.95 -4.04 4.68
N CYS A 27 2.44 -5.26 4.71
CA CYS A 27 3.86 -5.58 4.89
C CYS A 27 4.46 -5.89 3.50
N PRO A 28 5.40 -5.06 2.98
CA PRO A 28 6.10 -5.36 1.74
C PRO A 28 6.94 -6.62 1.87
N PHE A 29 7.07 -7.36 0.77
CA PHE A 29 7.98 -8.52 0.73
C PHE A 29 9.46 -8.13 0.61
N ALA A 30 9.74 -6.99 -0.03
CA ALA A 30 11.11 -6.51 -0.25
C ALA A 30 11.57 -5.50 0.82
N GLY A 31 10.78 -5.26 1.87
CA GLY A 31 11.05 -4.23 2.88
C GLY A 31 10.79 -4.70 4.31
N SER A 32 11.23 -3.89 5.28
CA SER A 32 11.11 -4.20 6.72
C SER A 32 10.17 -3.24 7.45
N TYR A 33 9.22 -2.62 6.74
CA TYR A 33 8.28 -1.64 7.28
C TYR A 33 6.84 -2.17 7.21
N VAL A 34 5.92 -1.53 7.91
CA VAL A 34 4.48 -1.76 7.74
C VAL A 34 3.86 -0.41 7.41
N THR A 35 3.03 -0.36 6.37
CA THR A 35 2.41 0.90 5.94
C THR A 35 1.52 1.49 7.05
N ALA A 36 1.33 2.81 7.03
CA ALA A 36 0.13 3.39 7.60
C ALA A 36 -1.13 2.78 6.93
N PRO A 37 -2.34 2.90 7.52
CA PRO A 37 -3.55 2.43 6.88
C PRO A 37 -3.74 3.13 5.52
N ILE A 38 -3.77 2.34 4.45
CA ILE A 38 -4.01 2.81 3.08
C ILE A 38 -5.30 2.23 2.54
N PRO A 39 -6.05 2.98 1.71
CA PRO A 39 -7.28 2.50 1.11
C PRO A 39 -7.03 1.43 0.04
N ALA A 40 -8.04 0.62 -0.21
CA ALA A 40 -8.14 -0.18 -1.42
C ALA A 40 -8.73 0.66 -2.55
N LEU A 41 -8.13 0.60 -3.74
CA LEU A 41 -8.75 1.22 -4.91
C LEU A 41 -10.03 0.46 -5.31
N PHE A 42 -10.97 1.22 -5.90
CA PHE A 42 -12.24 0.71 -6.44
C PHE A 42 -13.14 -0.03 -5.43
N GLY A 43 -12.95 0.19 -4.13
CA GLY A 43 -13.78 -0.42 -3.09
C GLY A 43 -13.54 -1.92 -2.91
N ALA A 44 -12.42 -2.46 -3.41
CA ALA A 44 -12.05 -3.85 -3.18
C ALA A 44 -11.91 -4.15 -1.69
N ALA A 45 -12.35 -5.34 -1.28
CA ALA A 45 -12.19 -5.83 0.08
C ALA A 45 -11.13 -6.92 0.10
N TYR A 46 -10.24 -6.83 1.08
CA TYR A 46 -9.17 -7.81 1.28
C TYR A 46 -9.23 -8.35 2.70
N ASP A 47 -8.63 -9.53 2.91
CA ASP A 47 -8.48 -10.16 4.21
C ASP A 47 -7.01 -10.24 4.65
N VAL A 48 -6.80 -10.37 5.96
CA VAL A 48 -5.46 -10.49 6.53
C VAL A 48 -4.79 -11.75 6.00
N GLY A 49 -3.57 -11.59 5.48
CA GLY A 49 -2.81 -12.68 4.84
C GLY A 49 -2.90 -12.70 3.32
N GLU A 50 -3.75 -11.90 2.67
CA GLU A 50 -3.80 -11.83 1.21
C GLU A 50 -2.58 -11.09 0.64
N ASN A 51 -2.06 -11.59 -0.49
CA ASN A 51 -0.94 -10.98 -1.21
C ASN A 51 -1.49 -9.89 -2.15
N VAL A 52 -0.87 -8.71 -2.14
CA VAL A 52 -1.37 -7.54 -2.87
C VAL A 52 -0.28 -6.71 -3.53
N TYR A 53 -0.62 -6.13 -4.68
CA TYR A 53 0.12 -5.03 -5.28
C TYR A 53 -0.31 -3.71 -4.64
N PHE A 54 0.64 -2.86 -4.27
CA PHE A 54 0.36 -1.56 -3.66
C PHE A 54 1.44 -0.54 -4.04
N PHE A 55 1.19 0.74 -3.78
CA PHE A 55 2.25 1.75 -3.73
C PHE A 55 2.17 2.50 -2.41
N TYR A 56 3.32 2.97 -1.93
CA TYR A 56 3.43 3.72 -0.69
C TYR A 56 4.47 4.83 -0.83
N PHE A 57 4.15 6.01 -0.33
CA PHE A 57 5.00 7.19 -0.36
C PHE A 57 5.53 7.48 1.04
N ASP A 58 6.68 8.17 1.11
CA ASP A 58 7.34 8.51 2.37
C ASP A 58 6.51 9.47 3.25
N ASP A 59 5.50 10.14 2.68
CA ASP A 59 4.54 10.98 3.40
C ASP A 59 3.39 10.18 4.04
N GLY A 60 3.42 8.84 3.92
CA GLY A 60 2.43 7.93 4.47
C GLY A 60 1.18 7.74 3.61
N LYS A 61 1.16 8.27 2.38
CA LYS A 61 0.08 8.04 1.41
C LYS A 61 0.35 6.79 0.58
N GLY A 62 -0.71 6.17 0.08
CA GLY A 62 -0.61 4.97 -0.72
C GLY A 62 -1.97 4.41 -1.07
N ALA A 63 -2.01 3.32 -1.82
CA ALA A 63 -3.22 2.54 -2.05
C ALA A 63 -2.90 1.09 -2.46
N ILE A 64 -3.83 0.19 -2.17
CA ILE A 64 -3.81 -1.18 -2.67
C ILE A 64 -4.46 -1.22 -4.06
N LEU A 65 -3.78 -1.83 -5.02
CA LEU A 65 -4.18 -1.89 -6.42
C LEU A 65 -5.00 -3.15 -6.72
N ALA A 66 -4.48 -4.33 -6.34
CA ALA A 66 -5.08 -5.62 -6.64
C ALA A 66 -4.47 -6.73 -5.78
N ALA A 67 -5.22 -7.82 -5.55
CA ALA A 67 -4.69 -9.06 -5.01
C ALA A 67 -3.94 -9.88 -6.09
N PHE A 68 -3.09 -10.81 -5.63
CA PHE A 68 -2.47 -11.83 -6.46
C PHE A 68 -2.24 -13.12 -5.68
N ASP A 69 -1.92 -14.20 -6.40
CA ASP A 69 -1.59 -15.52 -5.84
C ASP A 69 -0.10 -15.65 -5.49
#